data_AF-A0A382UI64-F1
#
_entry.id   AF-A0A382UI64-F1
#
_cell.length_a   1.000
_cell.length_b   1.000
_cell.length_c   1.000
_cell.angle_alpha   90.00
_cell.angle_beta   90.00
_cell.angle_gamma   90.00
#
_symmetry.space_group_name_H-M   'P 1'
#
loop_
_entity.id
_entity.type
_entity.pdbx_description
1 polymer ?
#
loop_
_entity_poly.entity_id
_entity_poly.type
_entity_poly.pdbx_seq_one_letter_code
_entity_poly.pdbx_strand_id
1 'polypeptide(L)'
;VSVFFDYYQRGRIRASEDPKWGDSDHRKWIPADSPWSGSSKFRNTSANSLYGQFDMVSSATSIPGTAHDKVWTDSSGEFEVFPLGDSRCTNRGNPLFDTGYGTCIAPDGNGTERYNLWGGTDARSDLERKNVFMFVNHEFENGIESFTEFGLYQSESNLARHPSAAFSSSKHRVGPDNYYLNQLEVDGVNIFAGKQLYIDNYRYAEVPRIIDVEKETYRFLQGFRGSLGEWDWEAAVVKSAATSNDVTHNRISNTLLKEALWDSTPAAYNPFSAGVGTNLDRTMVDAYKKQR
;
A
#
# COMPACT_ATOMS: atom_id res chain seq x y z
N VAL A 1 17.72 -44.45 -11.61
CA VAL A 1 17.41 -43.00 -11.76
C VAL A 1 15.98 -42.79 -11.31
N SER A 2 15.75 -41.81 -10.45
CA SER A 2 14.42 -41.41 -9.96
C SER A 2 14.22 -39.93 -10.23
N VAL A 3 13.06 -39.55 -10.75
CA VAL A 3 12.70 -38.15 -11.00
C VAL A 3 11.36 -37.87 -10.34
N PHE A 4 11.31 -36.82 -9.55
CA PHE A 4 10.14 -36.31 -8.85
C PHE A 4 9.81 -34.94 -9.41
N PHE A 5 8.56 -34.76 -9.82
CA PHE A 5 8.03 -33.48 -10.26
C PHE A 5 6.81 -33.14 -9.41
N ASP A 6 6.77 -31.91 -8.91
CA ASP A 6 5.63 -31.34 -8.21
C ASP A 6 5.24 -30.01 -8.88
N TYR A 7 3.95 -29.90 -9.17
CA TYR A 7 3.32 -28.68 -9.65
C TYR A 7 2.19 -28.32 -8.71
N TYR A 8 2.25 -27.10 -8.18
CA TYR A 8 1.24 -26.56 -7.31
C TYR A 8 0.76 -25.22 -7.85
N GLN A 9 -0.55 -25.09 -8.05
CA GLN A 9 -1.19 -23.84 -8.41
C GLN A 9 -2.30 -23.54 -7.41
N ARG A 10 -2.42 -22.28 -7.02
CA ARG A 10 -3.54 -21.79 -6.20
C ARG A 10 -3.86 -20.36 -6.57
N GLY A 11 -5.10 -20.12 -6.99
CA GLY A 11 -5.63 -18.78 -7.19
C GLY A 11 -5.63 -17.93 -5.93
N ARG A 12 -5.74 -16.61 -6.11
CA ARG A 12 -5.89 -15.65 -5.01
C ARG A 12 -7.21 -15.84 -4.27
N ILE A 13 -7.22 -15.44 -3.00
CA ILE A 13 -8.43 -15.28 -2.20
C ILE A 13 -8.53 -13.79 -1.86
N ARG A 14 -9.54 -13.12 -2.41
CA ARG A 14 -9.79 -11.70 -2.11
C ARG A 14 -10.35 -11.60 -0.71
N ALA A 15 -9.93 -10.58 0.04
CA ALA A 15 -10.49 -10.33 1.36
C ALA A 15 -11.99 -10.04 1.29
N SER A 16 -12.48 -9.45 0.19
CA SER A 16 -13.89 -9.18 -0.04
C SER A 16 -14.76 -10.44 -0.20
N GLU A 17 -14.19 -11.64 -0.33
CA GLU A 17 -14.95 -12.89 -0.41
C GLU A 17 -15.62 -13.27 0.93
N ASP A 18 -15.05 -12.85 2.06
CA ASP A 18 -15.67 -13.00 3.38
C ASP A 18 -15.91 -11.61 3.99
N PRO A 19 -17.16 -11.26 4.37
CA PRO A 19 -17.48 -9.97 5.00
C PRO A 19 -16.67 -9.64 6.25
N LYS A 20 -16.10 -10.64 6.95
CA LYS A 20 -15.23 -10.45 8.11
C LYS A 20 -13.77 -10.22 7.73
N TRP A 21 -13.33 -10.72 6.57
CA TRP A 21 -11.97 -10.48 6.08
C TRP A 21 -11.87 -9.16 5.34
N GLY A 22 -12.91 -8.80 4.59
CA GLY A 22 -12.94 -7.59 3.78
C GLY A 22 -13.35 -6.34 4.55
N ASP A 23 -13.71 -6.44 5.83
CA ASP A 23 -14.10 -5.30 6.66
C ASP A 23 -13.02 -4.97 7.68
N SER A 24 -12.82 -3.67 7.93
CA SER A 24 -11.93 -3.20 9.00
C SER A 24 -12.71 -2.81 10.25
N ASP A 25 -14.03 -2.63 10.19
CA ASP A 25 -14.87 -2.33 11.35
C ASP A 25 -15.60 -3.56 11.84
N HIS A 26 -15.03 -4.23 12.84
CA HIS A 26 -15.59 -5.48 13.34
C HIS A 26 -16.69 -5.29 14.38
N ARG A 27 -17.01 -4.04 14.76
CA ARG A 27 -18.00 -3.77 15.83
C ARG A 27 -19.36 -4.39 15.53
N LYS A 28 -19.75 -4.44 14.26
CA LYS A 28 -21.02 -5.06 13.80
C LYS A 28 -21.08 -6.58 13.97
N TRP A 29 -19.93 -7.24 14.15
CA TRP A 29 -19.84 -8.69 14.34
C TRP A 29 -19.81 -9.09 15.82
N ILE A 30 -19.73 -8.11 16.73
CA ILE A 30 -19.74 -8.36 18.16
C ILE A 30 -21.20 -8.55 18.60
N PRO A 31 -21.54 -9.65 19.29
CA PRO A 31 -22.88 -9.85 19.84
C PRO A 31 -23.34 -8.66 20.68
N ALA A 32 -24.61 -8.29 20.59
CA ALA A 32 -25.13 -7.09 21.26
C ALA A 32 -25.04 -7.18 22.80
N ASP A 33 -25.12 -8.39 23.35
CA ASP A 33 -25.01 -8.73 24.77
C ASP A 33 -23.56 -8.86 25.26
N SER A 34 -22.59 -8.74 24.36
CA SER A 34 -21.17 -8.75 24.69
C SER A 34 -20.76 -7.50 25.48
N PRO A 35 -19.88 -7.61 26.50
CA PRO A 35 -19.31 -6.44 27.18
C PRO A 35 -18.45 -5.56 26.26
N TRP A 36 -18.14 -6.03 25.06
CA TRP A 36 -17.38 -5.29 24.04
C TRP A 36 -18.25 -4.68 22.94
N SER A 37 -19.58 -4.85 22.99
CA SER A 37 -20.51 -4.28 22.03
C SER A 37 -20.31 -2.76 21.90
N GLY A 38 -20.21 -2.27 20.65
CA GLY A 38 -19.96 -0.85 20.35
C GLY A 38 -18.55 -0.33 20.63
N SER A 39 -17.66 -1.13 21.23
CA SER A 39 -16.30 -0.70 21.59
C SER A 39 -15.47 -0.29 20.37
N SER A 40 -14.94 0.93 20.38
CA SER A 40 -14.04 1.45 19.34
C SER A 40 -12.72 0.67 19.21
N LYS A 41 -12.37 -0.18 20.18
CA LYS A 41 -11.22 -1.08 20.12
C LYS A 41 -11.29 -2.08 18.95
N PHE A 42 -12.50 -2.34 18.44
CA PHE A 42 -12.73 -3.23 17.29
C PHE A 42 -12.93 -2.47 15.97
N ARG A 43 -12.73 -1.15 15.96
CA ARG A 43 -12.73 -0.32 14.76
C ARG A 43 -11.32 -0.20 14.21
N ASN A 44 -10.93 -1.13 13.34
CA ASN A 44 -9.60 -1.20 12.72
C ASN A 44 -9.51 -0.46 11.37
N THR A 45 -10.54 0.33 11.02
CA THR A 45 -10.48 1.26 9.87
C THR A 45 -9.31 2.25 10.03
N SER A 46 -8.69 2.65 8.92
CA SER A 46 -7.61 3.65 8.92
C SER A 46 -8.20 5.05 9.10
N ALA A 47 -7.51 5.89 9.89
CA ALA A 47 -7.76 7.33 9.89
C ALA A 47 -7.20 8.01 8.63
N ASN A 48 -6.37 7.31 7.84
CA ASN A 48 -5.84 7.84 6.60
C ASN A 48 -6.72 7.40 5.43
N SER A 49 -7.30 8.36 4.71
CA SER A 49 -8.19 8.13 3.58
C SER A 49 -7.89 9.08 2.41
N LEU A 50 -8.71 9.05 1.36
CA LEU A 50 -8.66 10.03 0.25
C LEU A 50 -9.17 11.42 0.65
N TYR A 51 -9.72 11.54 1.86
CA TYR A 51 -10.28 12.76 2.43
C TYR A 51 -9.33 13.22 3.54
N GLY A 52 -8.33 14.00 3.13
CA GLY A 52 -7.27 14.45 4.02
C GLY A 52 -7.70 15.54 5.00
N GLN A 53 -6.83 15.74 5.97
CA GLN A 53 -6.77 16.95 6.78
C GLN A 53 -5.59 17.78 6.28
N PHE A 54 -5.77 19.10 6.25
CA PHE A 54 -4.79 20.03 5.73
C PHE A 54 -4.56 21.16 6.72
N ASP A 55 -3.30 21.46 6.99
CA ASP A 55 -2.87 22.48 7.95
C ASP A 55 -1.99 23.52 7.24
N MET A 56 -2.33 24.80 7.36
CA MET A 56 -1.54 25.88 6.78
C MET A 56 -0.17 26.03 7.48
N VAL A 57 0.90 25.79 6.73
CA VAL A 57 2.27 25.65 7.28
C VAL A 57 2.77 26.88 8.03
N SER A 58 2.45 28.08 7.54
CA SER A 58 3.07 29.34 7.99
C SER A 58 2.08 30.34 8.58
N SER A 59 0.80 29.99 8.68
CA SER A 59 -0.23 30.92 9.16
C SER A 59 -1.51 30.18 9.53
N ALA A 60 -2.20 30.65 10.57
CA ALA A 60 -3.56 30.21 10.89
C ALA A 60 -4.65 30.91 10.06
N THR A 61 -4.28 31.73 9.08
CA THR A 61 -5.20 32.51 8.25
C THR A 61 -4.75 32.53 6.79
N SER A 62 -5.72 32.32 5.90
CA SER A 62 -5.47 32.32 4.47
C SER A 62 -5.64 33.73 3.86
N ILE A 63 -6.67 34.48 4.27
CA ILE A 63 -6.99 35.83 3.79
C ILE A 63 -7.37 36.77 4.95
N PRO A 64 -6.38 37.27 5.72
CA PRO A 64 -6.60 38.00 6.96
C PRO A 64 -7.49 39.23 6.81
N GLY A 65 -8.44 39.41 7.72
CA GLY A 65 -9.28 40.62 7.78
C GLY A 65 -10.34 40.73 6.67
N THR A 66 -10.57 39.64 5.92
CA THR A 66 -11.67 39.53 4.96
C THR A 66 -12.88 38.84 5.59
N ALA A 67 -14.05 38.91 4.94
CA ALA A 67 -15.26 38.22 5.39
C ALA A 67 -15.13 36.68 5.38
N HIS A 68 -14.12 36.14 4.70
CA HIS A 68 -13.86 34.71 4.53
C HIS A 68 -12.73 34.21 5.44
N ASP A 69 -12.13 35.08 6.25
CA ASP A 69 -11.05 34.72 7.17
C ASP A 69 -11.54 33.72 8.23
N LYS A 70 -10.87 32.56 8.33
CA LYS A 70 -11.17 31.47 9.27
C LYS A 70 -12.63 30.96 9.24
N VAL A 71 -13.32 31.12 8.11
CA VAL A 71 -14.70 30.62 7.97
C VAL A 71 -14.72 29.10 7.78
N TRP A 72 -13.73 28.55 7.08
CA TRP A 72 -13.63 27.10 6.76
C TRP A 72 -12.42 26.40 7.36
N THR A 73 -11.64 27.12 8.15
CA THR A 73 -10.52 26.56 8.91
C THR A 73 -10.79 26.72 10.39
N ASP A 74 -10.18 25.88 11.22
CA ASP A 74 -10.19 26.06 12.66
C ASP A 74 -9.33 27.28 13.08
N SER A 75 -9.18 27.50 14.39
CA SER A 75 -8.39 28.63 14.90
C SER A 75 -6.91 28.57 14.53
N SER A 76 -6.41 27.37 14.19
CA SER A 76 -5.02 27.05 13.88
C SER A 76 -4.73 27.07 12.38
N GLY A 77 -5.76 27.17 11.54
CA GLY A 77 -5.62 27.17 10.07
C GLY A 77 -5.83 25.81 9.43
N GLU A 78 -6.42 24.87 10.16
CA GLU A 78 -6.64 23.49 9.72
C GLU A 78 -8.05 23.28 9.16
N PHE A 79 -8.16 22.42 8.15
CA PHE A 79 -9.43 21.98 7.62
C PHE A 79 -9.42 20.50 7.25
N GLU A 80 -10.59 19.90 7.27
CA GLU A 80 -10.84 18.52 6.83
C GLU A 80 -11.62 18.55 5.51
N VAL A 81 -11.32 17.61 4.62
CA VAL A 81 -12.07 17.40 3.37
C VAL A 81 -13.09 16.28 3.60
N PHE A 82 -14.31 16.43 3.06
CA PHE A 82 -15.37 15.42 3.14
C PHE A 82 -16.05 15.22 1.78
N PRO A 83 -16.82 14.14 1.57
CA PRO A 83 -17.70 14.02 0.40
C PRO A 83 -18.67 15.19 0.33
N LEU A 84 -18.92 15.72 -0.86
CA LEU A 84 -19.92 16.77 -1.03
C LEU A 84 -21.31 16.25 -0.59
N GLY A 85 -22.00 17.04 0.25
CA GLY A 85 -23.28 16.65 0.84
C GLY A 85 -23.19 15.93 2.19
N ASP A 86 -21.98 15.64 2.68
CA ASP A 86 -21.81 15.19 4.07
C ASP A 86 -22.29 16.28 5.05
N SER A 87 -22.97 15.86 6.12
CA SER A 87 -23.43 16.79 7.17
C SER A 87 -22.31 17.65 7.76
N ARG A 88 -21.07 17.12 7.83
CA ARG A 88 -19.88 17.80 8.34
C ARG A 88 -19.46 18.99 7.50
N CYS A 89 -19.90 19.10 6.25
CA CYS A 89 -19.63 20.26 5.41
C CYS A 89 -20.17 21.58 6.02
N THR A 90 -21.21 21.52 6.86
CA THR A 90 -21.92 22.71 7.39
C THR A 90 -22.38 22.60 8.85
N ASN A 91 -22.16 21.47 9.52
CA ASN A 91 -22.69 21.19 10.87
C ASN A 91 -22.21 22.15 11.98
N ARG A 92 -21.17 22.95 11.73
CA ARG A 92 -20.61 23.92 12.68
C ARG A 92 -21.00 25.37 12.37
N GLY A 93 -21.97 25.57 11.48
CA GLY A 93 -22.48 26.90 11.12
C GLY A 93 -21.61 27.66 10.12
N ASN A 94 -20.52 27.04 9.63
CA ASN A 94 -19.82 27.53 8.45
C ASN A 94 -20.70 27.33 7.19
N PRO A 95 -20.65 28.25 6.21
CA PRO A 95 -21.26 28.02 4.90
C PRO A 95 -20.64 26.81 4.20
N LEU A 96 -21.32 26.27 3.18
CA LEU A 96 -20.76 25.19 2.36
C LEU A 96 -19.59 25.73 1.54
N PHE A 97 -18.42 25.09 1.65
CA PHE A 97 -17.34 25.20 0.67
C PHE A 97 -17.40 24.00 -0.25
N ASP A 98 -17.89 24.17 -1.47
CA ASP A 98 -17.77 23.15 -2.52
C ASP A 98 -16.43 23.32 -3.23
N THR A 99 -15.60 22.28 -3.26
CA THR A 99 -14.29 22.36 -3.91
C THR A 99 -14.37 22.37 -5.44
N GLY A 100 -15.56 22.06 -6.00
CA GLY A 100 -15.74 21.81 -7.43
C GLY A 100 -15.26 20.43 -7.87
N TYR A 101 -14.74 19.61 -6.94
CA TYR A 101 -14.18 18.28 -7.22
C TYR A 101 -15.03 17.14 -6.64
N GLY A 102 -16.27 17.41 -6.24
CA GLY A 102 -17.14 16.43 -5.57
C GLY A 102 -16.86 16.26 -4.08
N THR A 103 -16.11 17.19 -3.48
CA THR A 103 -15.80 17.24 -2.05
C THR A 103 -16.14 18.60 -1.46
N CYS A 104 -16.15 18.69 -0.14
CA CYS A 104 -16.30 19.95 0.57
C CYS A 104 -15.19 20.13 1.61
N ILE A 105 -15.00 21.38 2.05
CA ILE A 105 -14.08 21.74 3.13
C ILE A 105 -14.87 22.17 4.37
N ALA A 106 -14.44 21.71 5.54
CA ALA A 106 -14.95 22.18 6.83
C ALA A 106 -13.82 22.36 7.86
N PRO A 107 -14.00 23.21 8.88
CA PRO A 107 -13.03 23.37 9.96
C PRO A 107 -12.71 22.04 10.65
N ASP A 108 -11.47 21.88 11.13
CA ASP A 108 -11.06 20.68 11.86
C ASP A 108 -11.92 20.39 13.13
N GLY A 109 -11.94 19.11 13.51
CA GLY A 109 -12.61 18.59 14.69
C GLY A 109 -13.94 17.89 14.39
N ASN A 110 -14.29 17.70 13.12
CA ASN A 110 -15.48 16.95 12.70
C ASN A 110 -15.24 15.44 12.70
N GLY A 111 -13.97 15.04 12.69
CA GLY A 111 -13.54 13.66 12.68
C GLY A 111 -13.34 13.18 11.25
N THR A 112 -12.14 12.68 11.00
CA THR A 112 -11.71 12.25 9.67
C THR A 112 -12.56 11.13 9.08
N GLU A 113 -12.67 11.14 7.75
CA GLU A 113 -13.18 10.00 7.01
C GLU A 113 -12.27 8.80 7.15
N ARG A 114 -12.89 7.65 7.46
CA ARG A 114 -12.16 6.43 7.76
C ARG A 114 -12.16 5.49 6.57
N TYR A 115 -11.01 4.92 6.29
CA TYR A 115 -10.82 4.01 5.16
C TYR A 115 -10.84 2.54 5.60
N ASN A 116 -11.55 1.70 4.86
CA ASN A 116 -11.49 0.25 5.03
C ASN A 116 -10.23 -0.30 4.35
N LEU A 117 -9.26 -0.78 5.16
CA LEU A 117 -7.97 -1.24 4.68
C LEU A 117 -8.02 -2.57 3.92
N TRP A 118 -9.01 -3.41 4.20
CA TRP A 118 -9.02 -4.79 3.74
C TRP A 118 -9.86 -5.03 2.50
N GLY A 119 -10.90 -4.23 2.25
CA GLY A 119 -11.88 -4.47 1.19
C GLY A 119 -11.31 -4.64 -0.22
N GLY A 120 -10.20 -3.94 -0.53
CA GLY A 120 -9.51 -4.04 -1.82
C GLY A 120 -8.27 -4.93 -1.84
N THR A 121 -8.05 -5.75 -0.82
CA THR A 121 -6.81 -6.55 -0.66
C THR A 121 -7.04 -8.04 -0.86
N ASP A 122 -5.95 -8.77 -1.01
CA ASP A 122 -5.97 -10.23 -1.02
C ASP A 122 -5.68 -10.76 0.40
N ALA A 123 -6.55 -11.65 0.88
CA ALA A 123 -6.30 -12.44 2.09
C ALA A 123 -5.19 -13.47 1.85
N ARG A 124 -5.12 -13.98 0.61
CA ARG A 124 -4.09 -14.93 0.17
C ARG A 124 -3.70 -14.66 -1.28
N SER A 125 -2.40 -14.72 -1.57
CA SER A 125 -1.85 -14.45 -2.91
C SER A 125 -2.31 -15.50 -3.94
N ASP A 126 -2.23 -15.13 -5.21
CA ASP A 126 -2.04 -16.12 -6.27
C ASP A 126 -0.65 -16.76 -6.12
N LEU A 127 -0.51 -18.04 -6.46
CA LEU A 127 0.75 -18.77 -6.29
C LEU A 127 0.87 -19.94 -7.26
N GLU A 128 1.97 -19.95 -8.01
CA GLU A 128 2.43 -21.09 -8.79
C GLU A 128 3.80 -21.56 -8.26
N ARG A 129 3.98 -22.88 -8.16
CA ARG A 129 5.24 -23.51 -7.77
C ARG A 129 5.52 -24.72 -8.66
N LYS A 130 6.76 -24.81 -9.11
CA LYS A 130 7.31 -25.93 -9.88
C LYS A 130 8.53 -26.44 -9.13
N ASN A 131 8.58 -27.74 -8.87
CA ASN A 131 9.72 -28.38 -8.24
C ASN A 131 10.08 -29.64 -9.00
N VAL A 132 11.34 -29.76 -9.39
CA VAL A 132 11.94 -30.96 -10.00
C VAL A 132 13.06 -31.42 -9.07
N PHE A 133 13.04 -32.69 -8.69
CA PHE A 133 14.13 -33.32 -7.98
C PHE A 133 14.49 -34.64 -8.67
N MET A 134 15.75 -34.79 -9.05
CA MET A 134 16.29 -35.95 -9.73
C MET A 134 17.39 -36.57 -8.88
N PHE A 135 17.37 -37.90 -8.83
CA PHE A 135 18.34 -38.71 -8.11
C PHE A 135 18.89 -39.80 -9.03
N VAL A 136 20.21 -39.89 -9.10
CA VAL A 136 20.92 -40.90 -9.90
C VAL A 136 21.85 -41.66 -8.97
N ASN A 137 21.65 -42.97 -8.87
CA ASN A 137 22.60 -43.87 -8.25
C ASN A 137 23.20 -44.79 -9.30
N HIS A 138 24.48 -45.09 -9.12
CA HIS A 138 25.18 -46.06 -9.94
C HIS A 138 26.24 -46.78 -9.11
N GLU A 139 26.16 -48.10 -9.09
CA GLU A 139 27.17 -48.99 -8.49
C GLU A 139 28.17 -49.39 -9.56
N PHE A 140 29.45 -49.10 -9.30
CA PHE A 140 30.56 -49.45 -10.17
C PHE A 140 31.01 -50.90 -9.92
N GLU A 141 31.67 -51.51 -10.91
CA GLU A 141 32.20 -52.88 -10.79
C GLU A 141 33.19 -53.08 -9.63
N ASN A 142 33.80 -52.00 -9.15
CA ASN A 142 34.73 -52.02 -8.02
C ASN A 142 34.06 -51.90 -6.64
N GLY A 143 32.72 -51.93 -6.58
CA GLY A 143 31.94 -51.86 -5.33
C GLY A 143 31.75 -50.45 -4.75
N ILE A 144 32.21 -49.40 -5.44
CA ILE A 144 31.89 -48.02 -5.08
C ILE A 144 30.51 -47.67 -5.64
N GLU A 145 29.69 -46.94 -4.89
CA GLU A 145 28.44 -46.35 -5.37
C GLU A 145 28.60 -44.84 -5.54
N SER A 146 28.21 -44.31 -6.70
CA SER A 146 27.97 -42.87 -6.89
C SER A 146 26.51 -42.54 -6.66
N PHE A 147 26.27 -41.38 -6.05
CA PHE A 147 24.94 -40.80 -5.89
C PHE A 147 24.96 -39.32 -6.31
N THR A 148 24.00 -38.93 -7.13
CA THR A 148 23.88 -37.58 -7.68
C THR A 148 22.48 -37.05 -7.42
N GLU A 149 22.38 -35.84 -6.87
CA GLU A 149 21.12 -35.12 -6.72
C GLU A 149 21.12 -33.88 -7.62
N PHE A 150 19.99 -33.62 -8.26
CA PHE A 150 19.72 -32.36 -8.94
C PHE A 150 18.34 -31.86 -8.53
N GLY A 151 18.25 -30.63 -8.04
CA GLY A 151 17.02 -29.97 -7.62
C GLY A 151 16.86 -28.64 -8.34
N LEU A 152 15.65 -28.39 -8.85
CA LEU A 152 15.22 -27.09 -9.37
C LEU A 152 13.87 -26.75 -8.75
N TYR A 153 13.76 -25.54 -8.21
CA TYR A 153 12.54 -24.98 -7.68
C TYR A 153 12.30 -23.61 -8.28
N GLN A 154 11.08 -23.34 -8.71
CA GLN A 154 10.61 -22.03 -9.14
C GLN A 154 9.27 -21.71 -8.47
N SER A 155 9.06 -20.45 -8.09
CA SER A 155 7.77 -19.99 -7.62
C SER A 155 7.47 -18.55 -7.99
N GLU A 156 6.23 -18.28 -8.35
CA GLU A 156 5.71 -16.96 -8.68
C GLU A 156 4.47 -16.69 -7.84
N SER A 157 4.35 -15.49 -7.27
CA SER A 157 3.18 -15.09 -6.49
C SER A 157 2.82 -13.64 -6.72
N ASN A 158 1.52 -13.35 -6.81
CA ASN A 158 0.96 -12.01 -6.96
C ASN A 158 -0.05 -11.71 -5.84
N LEU A 159 0.01 -10.51 -5.28
CA LEU A 159 -0.81 -10.11 -4.13
C LEU A 159 -1.17 -8.62 -4.16
N ALA A 160 -2.45 -8.29 -3.99
CA ALA A 160 -2.89 -6.92 -3.73
C ALA A 160 -2.86 -6.58 -2.23
N ARG A 161 -2.28 -5.42 -1.89
CA ARG A 161 -2.18 -4.90 -0.51
C ARG A 161 -2.65 -3.45 -0.42
N HIS A 162 -2.93 -3.04 0.82
CA HIS A 162 -3.44 -1.71 1.13
C HIS A 162 -2.57 -0.60 0.50
N PRO A 163 -3.17 0.49 0.00
CA PRO A 163 -2.47 1.59 -0.65
C PRO A 163 -1.41 2.29 0.22
N SER A 164 -0.58 3.13 -0.41
CA SER A 164 0.46 3.89 0.30
C SER A 164 -0.13 5.05 1.12
N ALA A 165 0.49 5.37 2.25
CA ALA A 165 0.18 6.56 3.05
C ALA A 165 1.49 7.20 3.52
N ALA A 166 1.45 8.49 3.83
CA ALA A 166 2.60 9.22 4.37
C ALA A 166 3.01 8.67 5.74
N PHE A 167 4.31 8.73 6.05
CA PHE A 167 4.79 8.52 7.42
C PHE A 167 4.68 9.83 8.20
N SER A 168 4.36 9.76 9.49
CA SER A 168 4.31 10.96 10.35
C SER A 168 5.66 11.69 10.44
N SER A 169 6.78 11.00 10.23
CA SER A 169 8.13 11.58 10.17
C SER A 169 8.45 12.27 8.84
N SER A 170 7.63 12.10 7.81
CA SER A 170 7.82 12.69 6.48
C SER A 170 6.46 13.13 5.93
N LYS A 171 5.94 14.22 6.49
CA LYS A 171 4.69 14.83 6.04
C LYS A 171 4.83 15.41 4.63
N HIS A 172 3.90 15.07 3.76
CA HIS A 172 3.77 15.67 2.44
C HIS A 172 3.18 17.07 2.55
N ARG A 173 3.42 17.90 1.53
CA ARG A 173 2.96 19.29 1.52
C ARG A 173 2.49 19.71 0.14
N VAL A 174 1.33 20.34 0.07
CA VAL A 174 0.86 21.06 -1.11
C VAL A 174 1.64 22.38 -1.18
N GLY A 175 2.29 22.65 -2.32
CA GLY A 175 3.05 23.88 -2.54
C GLY A 175 2.17 25.11 -2.76
N PRO A 176 2.68 26.33 -2.52
CA PRO A 176 1.92 27.57 -2.73
C PRO A 176 1.50 27.80 -4.18
N ASP A 177 2.23 27.23 -5.13
CA ASP A 177 1.94 27.37 -6.55
C ASP A 177 1.03 26.24 -7.08
N ASN A 178 0.60 25.29 -6.23
CA ASN A 178 -0.19 24.14 -6.68
C ASN A 178 -1.44 24.57 -7.45
N TYR A 179 -1.63 24.00 -8.65
CA TYR A 179 -2.71 24.37 -9.57
C TYR A 179 -4.09 24.27 -8.93
N TYR A 180 -4.40 23.16 -8.25
CA TYR A 180 -5.74 22.91 -7.69
C TYR A 180 -6.01 23.71 -6.42
N LEU A 181 -4.99 23.90 -5.57
CA LEU A 181 -5.11 24.74 -4.37
C LEU A 181 -5.45 26.18 -4.73
N ASN A 182 -4.81 26.72 -5.75
CA ASN A 182 -5.01 28.09 -6.22
C ASN A 182 -6.35 28.32 -6.95
N GLN A 183 -7.19 27.29 -7.08
CA GLN A 183 -8.54 27.35 -7.64
C GLN A 183 -9.63 27.09 -6.60
N LEU A 184 -9.27 26.86 -5.33
CA LEU A 184 -10.24 26.72 -4.26
C LEU A 184 -10.83 28.11 -3.95
N GLU A 185 -11.98 28.36 -4.57
CA GLU A 185 -12.65 29.66 -4.62
C GLU A 185 -14.00 29.63 -3.91
N VAL A 186 -14.33 30.74 -3.23
CA VAL A 186 -15.71 31.06 -2.83
C VAL A 186 -15.99 32.49 -3.25
N ASP A 187 -17.14 32.73 -3.89
CA ASP A 187 -17.62 34.05 -4.31
C ASP A 187 -16.59 34.89 -5.10
N GLY A 188 -15.80 34.28 -6.00
CA GLY A 188 -14.77 34.99 -6.76
C GLY A 188 -13.41 35.11 -6.05
N VAL A 189 -13.27 34.57 -4.84
CA VAL A 189 -12.08 34.72 -4.00
C VAL A 189 -11.40 33.37 -3.79
N ASN A 190 -10.17 33.23 -4.31
CA ASN A 190 -9.32 32.06 -4.06
C ASN A 190 -8.79 32.07 -2.63
N ILE A 191 -9.44 31.32 -1.75
CA ILE A 191 -9.27 31.42 -0.30
C ILE A 191 -7.87 31.01 0.14
N PHE A 192 -7.29 30.01 -0.52
CA PHE A 192 -6.01 29.43 -0.14
C PHE A 192 -4.87 29.77 -1.11
N ALA A 193 -5.08 30.73 -2.00
CA ALA A 193 -4.08 31.06 -3.01
C ALA A 193 -2.74 31.46 -2.38
N GLY A 194 -1.64 30.89 -2.89
CA GLY A 194 -0.28 31.13 -2.42
C GLY A 194 0.04 30.56 -1.03
N LYS A 195 -0.85 29.74 -0.44
CA LYS A 195 -0.61 29.08 0.85
C LYS A 195 0.03 27.73 0.67
N GLN A 196 0.79 27.31 1.68
CA GLN A 196 1.35 25.96 1.74
C GLN A 196 0.56 25.16 2.77
N LEU A 197 0.22 23.91 2.44
CA LEU A 197 -0.55 23.02 3.32
C LEU A 197 0.27 21.77 3.68
N TYR A 198 0.39 21.43 4.96
CA TYR A 198 0.69 20.07 5.38
C TYR A 198 -0.48 19.15 5.03
N ILE A 199 -0.17 17.91 4.70
CA ILE A 199 -1.17 16.86 4.48
C ILE A 199 -1.09 15.88 5.65
N ASP A 200 -2.22 15.71 6.32
CA ASP A 200 -2.43 14.77 7.41
C ASP A 200 -3.62 13.85 7.10
N ASN A 201 -3.69 12.70 7.78
CA ASN A 201 -4.78 11.72 7.63
C ASN A 201 -5.06 11.31 6.16
N TYR A 202 -4.01 11.27 5.34
CA TYR A 202 -4.13 10.99 3.90
C TYR A 202 -3.52 9.64 3.50
N ARG A 203 -4.24 8.94 2.63
CA ARG A 203 -3.82 7.70 1.97
C ARG A 203 -4.11 7.84 0.49
N TYR A 204 -3.10 7.51 -0.32
CA TYR A 204 -3.18 7.46 -1.78
C TYR A 204 -3.98 6.23 -2.23
N ALA A 205 -5.27 6.19 -1.89
CA ALA A 205 -6.13 5.02 -2.04
C ALA A 205 -6.74 4.86 -3.43
N GLU A 206 -6.35 5.69 -4.39
CA GLU A 206 -6.71 5.58 -5.80
C GLU A 206 -6.25 4.24 -6.40
N VAL A 207 -5.13 3.71 -5.92
CA VAL A 207 -4.55 2.44 -6.39
C VAL A 207 -4.05 1.59 -5.22
N PRO A 208 -4.28 0.26 -5.24
CA PRO A 208 -3.65 -0.65 -4.29
C PRO A 208 -2.17 -0.83 -4.64
N ARG A 209 -1.37 -1.31 -3.67
CA ARG A 209 -0.04 -1.85 -3.99
C ARG A 209 -0.20 -3.26 -4.52
N ILE A 210 0.49 -3.58 -5.61
CA ILE A 210 0.57 -4.94 -6.16
C ILE A 210 1.98 -5.46 -5.89
N ILE A 211 2.07 -6.67 -5.34
CA ILE A 211 3.34 -7.29 -4.96
C ILE A 211 3.49 -8.57 -5.77
N ASP A 212 4.58 -8.62 -6.54
CA ASP A 212 5.02 -9.78 -7.31
C ASP A 212 6.31 -10.33 -6.69
N VAL A 213 6.36 -11.64 -6.47
CA VAL A 213 7.52 -12.32 -5.92
C VAL A 213 7.82 -13.55 -6.77
N GLU A 214 9.00 -13.54 -7.37
CA GLU A 214 9.56 -14.64 -8.12
C GLU A 214 10.76 -15.21 -7.36
N LYS A 215 10.83 -16.53 -7.23
CA LYS A 215 11.96 -17.21 -6.59
C LYS A 215 12.42 -18.38 -7.42
N GLU A 216 13.74 -18.55 -7.47
CA GLU A 216 14.35 -19.71 -8.09
C GLU A 216 15.37 -20.31 -7.13
N THR A 217 15.51 -21.63 -7.13
CA THR A 217 16.54 -22.32 -6.36
C THR A 217 17.02 -23.51 -7.16
N TYR A 218 18.34 -23.69 -7.23
CA TYR A 218 18.93 -24.91 -7.76
C TYR A 218 19.87 -25.54 -6.73
N ARG A 219 19.96 -26.87 -6.79
CA ARG A 219 20.89 -27.67 -5.99
C ARG A 219 21.46 -28.78 -6.88
N PHE A 220 22.77 -28.95 -6.81
CA PHE A 220 23.48 -30.08 -7.38
C PHE A 220 24.34 -30.70 -6.28
N LEU A 221 24.27 -32.02 -6.13
CA LEU A 221 25.13 -32.77 -5.22
C LEU A 221 25.71 -33.96 -5.99
N GLN A 222 27.01 -34.19 -5.85
CA GLN A 222 27.66 -35.41 -6.30
C GLN A 222 28.41 -36.02 -5.12
N GLY A 223 28.13 -37.27 -4.82
CA GLY A 223 28.86 -38.04 -3.83
C GLY A 223 29.21 -39.45 -4.29
N PHE A 224 30.09 -40.06 -3.51
CA PHE A 224 30.52 -41.43 -3.64
C PHE A 224 30.56 -42.07 -2.26
N ARG A 225 30.22 -43.35 -2.18
CA ARG A 225 30.32 -44.15 -0.97
C ARG A 225 30.82 -45.55 -1.29
N GLY A 226 31.41 -46.21 -0.30
CA GLY A 226 31.87 -47.60 -0.43
C GLY A 226 32.51 -48.09 0.85
N SER A 227 33.15 -49.25 0.79
CA SER A 227 33.82 -49.88 1.93
C SER A 227 35.31 -50.06 1.67
N LEU A 228 36.13 -49.89 2.70
CA LEU A 228 37.57 -50.14 2.71
C LEU A 228 37.93 -50.96 3.96
N GLY A 229 38.03 -52.28 3.79
CA GLY A 229 38.21 -53.21 4.91
C GLY A 229 36.96 -53.24 5.79
N GLU A 230 37.10 -52.93 7.08
CA GLU A 230 35.97 -52.82 8.03
C GLU A 230 35.33 -51.42 8.05
N TRP A 231 35.79 -50.49 7.22
CA TRP A 231 35.33 -49.10 7.23
C TRP A 231 34.41 -48.79 6.06
N ASP A 232 33.25 -48.21 6.34
CA ASP A 232 32.42 -47.55 5.33
C ASP A 232 32.77 -46.07 5.23
N TRP A 233 32.83 -45.54 4.02
CA TRP A 233 33.12 -44.14 3.75
C TRP A 233 32.09 -43.53 2.81
N GLU A 234 31.88 -42.22 2.96
CA GLU A 234 31.07 -41.40 2.06
C GLU A 234 31.72 -40.02 1.92
N ALA A 235 31.78 -39.49 0.71
CA ALA A 235 32.24 -38.14 0.42
C ALA A 235 31.35 -37.48 -0.63
N ALA A 236 31.00 -36.21 -0.44
CA ALA A 236 30.14 -35.48 -1.36
C ALA A 236 30.53 -34.00 -1.50
N VAL A 237 30.21 -33.44 -2.66
CA VAL A 237 30.31 -32.00 -2.96
C VAL A 237 28.92 -31.49 -3.32
N VAL A 238 28.54 -30.34 -2.76
CA VAL A 238 27.27 -29.66 -3.04
C VAL A 238 27.51 -28.28 -3.62
N LYS A 239 26.70 -27.91 -4.61
CA LYS A 239 26.60 -26.55 -5.16
C LYS A 239 25.14 -26.16 -5.26
N SER A 240 24.78 -25.04 -4.66
CA SER A 240 23.40 -24.52 -4.68
C SER A 240 23.38 -23.01 -4.76
N ALA A 241 22.34 -22.45 -5.37
CA ALA A 241 22.02 -21.03 -5.24
C ALA A 241 20.51 -20.81 -5.19
N ALA A 242 20.11 -19.70 -4.59
CA ALA A 242 18.72 -19.26 -4.52
C ALA A 242 18.64 -17.77 -4.86
N THR A 243 17.68 -17.40 -5.69
CA THR A 243 17.41 -16.01 -6.08
C THR A 243 15.97 -15.64 -5.73
N SER A 244 15.75 -14.35 -5.44
CA SER A 244 14.41 -13.77 -5.24
C SER A 244 14.37 -12.44 -5.95
N ASN A 245 13.34 -12.22 -6.78
CA ASN A 245 13.00 -10.94 -7.37
C ASN A 245 11.63 -10.53 -6.83
N ASP A 246 11.61 -9.53 -5.96
CA ASP A 246 10.38 -8.99 -5.40
C ASP A 246 10.14 -7.61 -6.02
N VAL A 247 8.98 -7.40 -6.65
CA VAL A 247 8.54 -6.13 -7.22
C VAL A 247 7.30 -5.67 -6.47
N THR A 248 7.30 -4.42 -6.00
CA THR A 248 6.08 -3.77 -5.51
C THR A 248 5.71 -2.63 -6.45
N HIS A 249 4.61 -2.81 -7.18
CA HIS A 249 4.02 -1.80 -8.04
C HIS A 249 3.20 -0.77 -7.26
N ASN A 250 2.90 0.35 -7.91
CA ASN A 250 2.11 1.46 -7.37
C ASN A 250 2.69 2.01 -6.06
N ARG A 251 4.01 2.07 -5.97
CA ARG A 251 4.69 2.78 -4.88
C ARG A 251 4.70 4.25 -5.21
N ILE A 252 4.50 5.08 -4.19
CA ILE A 252 4.55 6.53 -4.35
C ILE A 252 5.98 6.98 -4.08
N SER A 253 6.61 7.61 -5.07
CA SER A 253 7.91 8.26 -4.91
C SER A 253 7.73 9.60 -4.21
N ASN A 254 8.38 9.78 -3.04
CA ASN A 254 8.31 11.05 -2.31
C ASN A 254 8.84 12.24 -3.13
N THR A 255 9.83 12.02 -4.01
CA THR A 255 10.38 13.07 -4.87
C THR A 255 9.37 13.48 -5.94
N LEU A 256 8.83 12.52 -6.69
CA LEU A 256 7.86 12.81 -7.76
C LEU A 256 6.54 13.34 -7.19
N LEU A 257 6.12 12.84 -6.03
CA LEU A 257 4.95 13.36 -5.33
C LEU A 257 5.15 14.80 -4.87
N LYS A 258 6.34 15.15 -4.36
CA LYS A 258 6.66 16.53 -4.01
C LYS A 258 6.60 17.43 -5.25
N GLU A 259 7.17 16.99 -6.37
CA GLU A 259 7.08 17.73 -7.64
C GLU A 259 5.63 17.93 -8.07
N ALA A 260 4.82 16.86 -8.06
CA ALA A 260 3.40 16.93 -8.44
C ALA A 260 2.57 17.82 -7.50
N LEU A 261 2.85 17.81 -6.20
CA LEU A 261 2.18 18.67 -5.21
C LEU A 261 2.57 20.14 -5.31
N TRP A 262 3.65 20.47 -6.02
CA TRP A 262 4.16 21.84 -6.21
C TRP A 262 3.99 22.34 -7.65
N ASP A 263 3.38 21.53 -8.53
CA ASP A 263 3.17 21.88 -9.92
C ASP A 263 2.03 22.90 -10.07
N SER A 264 2.28 23.95 -10.86
CA SER A 264 1.33 25.05 -11.10
C SER A 264 0.47 24.86 -12.35
N THR A 265 0.61 23.72 -13.02
CA THR A 265 -0.16 23.36 -14.21
C THR A 265 -1.25 22.32 -13.90
N PRO A 266 -2.21 22.08 -14.80
CA PRO A 266 -3.19 21.01 -14.67
C PRO A 266 -2.62 19.60 -14.48
N ALA A 267 -1.31 19.39 -14.65
CA ALA A 267 -0.65 18.12 -14.36
C ALA A 267 -0.42 17.88 -12.86
N ALA A 268 -0.63 18.87 -11.99
CA ALA A 268 -0.42 18.76 -10.54
C ALA A 268 -1.18 17.57 -9.93
N TYR A 269 -0.73 17.11 -8.77
CA TYR A 269 -1.54 16.18 -8.00
C TYR A 269 -2.69 16.93 -7.33
N ASN A 270 -3.93 16.46 -7.47
CA ASN A 270 -5.11 17.00 -6.79
C ASN A 270 -5.44 16.17 -5.53
N PRO A 271 -5.05 16.61 -4.32
CA PRO A 271 -5.40 15.91 -3.09
C PRO A 271 -6.82 16.22 -2.59
N PHE A 272 -7.58 17.08 -3.28
CA PHE A 272 -8.90 17.56 -2.85
C PHE A 272 -10.05 16.83 -3.55
N SER A 273 -9.80 16.03 -4.59
CA SER A 273 -10.85 15.40 -5.41
C SER A 273 -11.23 13.97 -5.01
N ALA A 274 -10.80 13.54 -3.81
CA ALA A 274 -11.10 12.21 -3.28
C ALA A 274 -10.80 11.05 -4.25
N GLY A 275 -9.71 11.16 -5.01
CA GLY A 275 -9.26 10.11 -5.93
C GLY A 275 -9.77 10.20 -7.36
N VAL A 276 -10.57 11.21 -7.71
CA VAL A 276 -11.07 11.42 -9.07
C VAL A 276 -10.16 12.37 -9.85
N GLY A 277 -9.60 11.92 -10.97
CA GLY A 277 -8.81 12.78 -11.87
C GLY A 277 -7.61 13.44 -11.19
N THR A 278 -6.90 12.72 -10.33
CA THR A 278 -5.90 13.31 -9.42
C THR A 278 -4.52 13.50 -10.01
N ASN A 279 -4.20 12.89 -11.15
CA ASN A 279 -2.84 12.75 -11.69
C ASN A 279 -1.86 12.04 -10.72
N LEU A 280 -2.33 11.09 -9.91
CA LEU A 280 -1.45 10.32 -9.01
C LEU A 280 -0.37 9.53 -9.77
N ASP A 281 -0.68 9.10 -11.00
CA ASP A 281 0.12 8.23 -11.84
C ASP A 281 1.53 8.74 -12.10
N ARG A 282 1.71 10.06 -12.24
CA ARG A 282 3.05 10.67 -12.39
C ARG A 282 3.98 10.47 -11.18
N THR A 283 3.43 10.08 -10.03
CA THR A 283 4.17 9.86 -8.78
C THR A 283 4.55 8.40 -8.57
N MET A 284 3.98 7.50 -9.37
CA MET A 284 4.07 6.06 -9.17
C MET A 284 5.38 5.50 -9.71
N VAL A 285 5.96 4.58 -8.95
CA VAL A 285 7.17 3.83 -9.30
C VAL A 285 7.02 2.38 -8.87
N ASP A 286 7.89 1.53 -9.42
CA ASP A 286 8.08 0.16 -8.96
C ASP A 286 9.27 0.09 -8.00
N ALA A 287 9.09 -0.57 -6.86
CA ALA A 287 10.18 -0.84 -5.93
C ALA A 287 10.68 -2.28 -6.11
N TYR A 288 11.96 -2.42 -6.45
CA TYR A 288 12.62 -3.70 -6.70
C TYR A 288 13.48 -4.13 -5.50
N LYS A 289 13.38 -5.39 -5.12
CA LYS A 289 14.30 -6.04 -4.19
C LYS A 289 14.80 -7.34 -4.83
N LYS A 290 16.12 -7.40 -5.08
CA LYS A 290 16.79 -8.57 -5.65
C LYS A 290 17.70 -9.22 -4.62
N GLN A 291 17.59 -10.53 -4.45
CA GLN A 291 18.46 -11.34 -3.60
C GLN A 291 19.12 -12.43 -4.44
N ARG A 292 20.40 -12.70 -4.17
CA ARG A 292 21.23 -13.73 -4.82
C ARG A 292 22.02 -14.48 -3.76
#